data_AF-A0A9E4AP88-F1
#
_entry.id   AF-A0A9E4AP88-F1
#
_cell.length_a   1.000
_cell.length_b   1.000
_cell.length_c   1.000
_cell.angle_alpha   90.00
_cell.angle_beta   90.00
_cell.angle_gamma   90.00
#
_symmetry.space_group_name_H-M   'P 1'
#
loop_
_entity.id
_entity.type
_entity.pdbx_description
1 polymer ?
#
loop_
_entity_poly.entity_id
_entity_poly.type
_entity_poly.pdbx_seq_one_letter_code
_entity_poly.pdbx_strand_id
1 'polypeptide(L)'
;MPILIRAVAVYLVLLAVAVAVNFIATPLYHPGGDEPFRVWEVLNYFMAVGIVLTVAAGYVEKRSVSGEGTEYLRRYIRANTVFYASVAVLLLFFWNWFSNLSADNVADGQVWTVVDTLMPIVVGITGCRVWRCAGR
;
A
#
# COMPACT_ATOMS: atom_id res chain seq x y z
N MET A 1 11.59 18.41 10.66
CA MET A 1 10.70 17.99 9.56
C MET A 1 11.29 16.93 8.61
N PRO A 2 12.57 16.98 8.14
CA PRO A 2 13.08 15.98 7.17
C PRO A 2 13.19 14.56 7.74
N ILE A 3 13.42 14.42 9.06
CA ILE A 3 13.50 13.12 9.74
C ILE A 3 12.16 12.36 9.65
N LEU A 4 11.02 13.05 9.81
CA LEU A 4 9.70 12.43 9.74
C LEU A 4 9.40 11.90 8.33
N ILE A 5 9.75 12.68 7.29
CA ILE A 5 9.57 12.28 5.90
C ILE A 5 10.43 11.04 5.58
N ARG A 6 11.67 10.99 6.08
CA ARG A 6 12.53 9.81 5.95
C ARG A 6 11.97 8.60 6.69
N ALA A 7 11.46 8.78 7.90
CA ALA A 7 10.84 7.70 8.66
C ALA A 7 9.63 7.12 7.94
N VAL A 8 8.74 7.97 7.40
CA VAL A 8 7.60 7.54 6.57
C VAL A 8 8.07 6.79 5.33
N ALA A 9 9.07 7.31 4.61
CA ALA A 9 9.59 6.65 3.43
C ALA A 9 10.16 5.25 3.73
N VAL A 10 10.98 5.13 4.79
CA VAL A 10 11.54 3.85 5.24
C VAL A 10 10.44 2.90 5.66
N TYR A 11 9.46 3.37 6.43
CA TYR A 11 8.30 2.59 6.84
C TYR A 11 7.56 1.99 5.64
N LEU A 12 7.23 2.82 4.63
CA LEU A 12 6.52 2.36 3.44
C LEU A 12 7.34 1.33 2.64
N VAL A 13 8.66 1.57 2.46
CA VAL A 13 9.52 0.63 1.74
C VAL A 13 9.63 -0.71 2.50
N LEU A 14 9.86 -0.68 3.81
CA LEU A 14 9.95 -1.90 4.62
C LEU A 14 8.62 -2.66 4.63
N LEU A 15 7.49 -1.96 4.72
CA LEU A 15 6.16 -2.55 4.64
C LEU A 15 5.94 -3.23 3.28
N ALA A 16 6.28 -2.56 2.18
CA ALA A 16 6.17 -3.14 0.85
C ALA A 16 6.99 -4.42 0.70
N VAL A 17 8.23 -4.42 1.21
CA VAL A 17 9.07 -5.63 1.21
C VAL A 17 8.47 -6.73 2.09
N ALA A 18 8.03 -6.39 3.31
CA ALA A 18 7.45 -7.36 4.23
C ALA A 18 6.21 -8.04 3.65
N VAL A 19 5.27 -7.26 3.07
CA VAL A 19 4.06 -7.81 2.43
C VAL A 19 4.42 -8.68 1.24
N ALA A 20 5.32 -8.23 0.35
CA ALA A 20 5.71 -9.00 -0.82
C ALA A 20 6.41 -10.33 -0.44
N VAL A 21 7.33 -10.28 0.52
CA VAL A 21 8.03 -11.48 1.01
C VAL A 21 7.04 -12.43 1.67
N ASN A 22 6.17 -11.92 2.54
CA ASN A 22 5.18 -12.74 3.22
C ASN A 22 4.19 -13.39 2.25
N PHE A 23 3.73 -12.66 1.23
CA PHE A 23 2.85 -13.18 0.19
C PHE A 23 3.47 -14.35 -0.57
N ILE A 24 4.75 -14.24 -0.95
CA ILE A 24 5.47 -15.32 -1.64
C ILE A 24 5.80 -16.48 -0.70
N ALA A 25 6.10 -16.18 0.57
CA ALA A 25 6.51 -17.19 1.55
C ALA A 25 5.34 -17.95 2.18
N THR A 26 4.12 -17.39 2.17
CA THR A 26 2.93 -17.98 2.82
C THR A 26 2.71 -19.45 2.42
N PRO A 27 2.79 -19.85 1.14
CA PRO A 27 2.63 -21.25 0.76
C PRO A 27 3.68 -22.20 1.36
N LEU A 28 4.84 -21.70 1.80
CA LEU A 28 5.94 -22.52 2.33
C LEU A 28 5.74 -22.93 3.80
N TYR A 29 5.07 -22.09 4.60
CA TYR A 29 4.82 -22.35 6.02
C TYR A 29 3.33 -22.48 6.36
N HIS A 30 2.45 -22.28 5.39
CA HIS A 30 1.01 -22.42 5.55
C HIS A 30 0.36 -23.06 4.31
N PRO A 31 0.53 -24.37 4.11
CA PRO A 31 0.14 -25.06 2.86
C PRO A 31 -1.38 -25.27 2.67
N GLY A 32 -2.24 -24.58 3.44
CA GLY A 32 -3.71 -24.60 3.25
C GLY A 32 -4.50 -25.43 4.26
N GLY A 33 -4.10 -25.43 5.53
CA GLY A 33 -4.91 -25.98 6.64
C GLY A 33 -5.80 -24.94 7.32
N ASP A 34 -6.54 -25.35 8.34
CA ASP A 34 -7.45 -24.48 9.12
C ASP A 34 -6.74 -23.59 10.16
N GLU A 35 -5.40 -23.55 10.14
CA GLU A 35 -4.65 -22.75 11.09
C GLU A 35 -4.82 -21.25 10.81
N PRO A 36 -4.85 -20.39 11.84
CA PRO A 36 -5.01 -18.96 11.65
C PRO A 36 -3.76 -18.32 11.00
N PHE A 37 -3.99 -17.40 10.06
CA PHE A 37 -2.94 -16.64 9.37
C PHE A 37 -2.38 -15.50 10.25
N ARG A 38 -1.77 -15.84 11.39
CA ARG A 38 -1.33 -14.87 12.42
C ARG A 38 -0.40 -13.76 11.90
N VAL A 39 0.46 -14.08 10.92
CA VAL A 39 1.36 -13.07 10.35
C VAL A 39 0.57 -12.03 9.54
N TRP A 40 -0.45 -12.46 8.80
CA TRP A 40 -1.33 -11.57 8.07
C TRP A 40 -2.19 -10.71 8.99
N GLU A 41 -2.66 -11.24 10.11
CA GLU A 41 -3.39 -10.46 11.12
C GLU A 41 -2.57 -9.26 11.60
N VAL A 42 -1.29 -9.49 11.92
CA VAL A 42 -0.37 -8.42 12.33
C VAL A 42 -0.05 -7.47 11.16
N LEU A 43 0.28 -8.02 9.99
CA LEU A 43 0.60 -7.22 8.80
C LEU A 43 -0.56 -6.32 8.38
N ASN A 44 -1.82 -6.75 8.54
CA ASN A 44 -3.00 -5.96 8.18
C ASN A 44 -3.04 -4.61 8.92
N TYR A 45 -2.68 -4.57 10.22
CA TYR A 45 -2.59 -3.30 10.95
C TYR A 45 -1.53 -2.36 10.36
N PHE A 46 -0.36 -2.89 9.98
CA PHE A 46 0.67 -2.10 9.33
C PHE A 46 0.28 -1.68 7.90
N MET A 47 -0.36 -2.56 7.14
CA MET A 47 -0.92 -2.30 5.82
C MET A 47 -1.95 -1.17 5.88
N ALA A 48 -2.83 -1.16 6.88
CA ALA A 48 -3.81 -0.10 7.11
C ALA A 48 -3.17 1.27 7.25
N VAL A 49 -2.15 1.39 8.11
CA VAL A 49 -1.41 2.65 8.27
C VAL A 49 -0.65 3.01 6.99
N GLY A 50 -0.02 2.02 6.35
CA GLY A 50 0.75 2.22 5.12
C GLY A 50 -0.07 2.72 3.95
N ILE A 51 -1.25 2.15 3.73
CA ILE A 51 -2.12 2.55 2.62
C ILE A 51 -2.71 3.95 2.84
N VAL A 52 -3.05 4.30 4.09
CA VAL A 52 -3.50 5.67 4.45
C VAL A 52 -2.40 6.69 4.18
N LEU A 53 -1.17 6.43 4.64
CA LEU A 53 -0.01 7.29 4.36
C LEU A 53 0.29 7.39 2.86
N THR A 54 0.12 6.29 2.13
CA THR A 54 0.31 6.23 0.68
C THR A 54 -0.70 7.11 -0.06
N VAL A 55 -1.99 7.03 0.29
CA VAL A 55 -3.04 7.89 -0.27
C VAL A 55 -2.81 9.36 0.09
N ALA A 56 -2.43 9.65 1.33
CA ALA A 56 -2.13 11.03 1.76
C ALA A 56 -0.94 11.62 0.99
N ALA A 57 0.15 10.87 0.85
CA ALA A 57 1.32 11.30 0.06
C ALA A 57 0.97 11.48 -1.42
N GLY A 58 0.19 10.56 -2.00
CA GLY A 58 -0.29 10.66 -3.38
C GLY A 58 -1.20 11.87 -3.60
N TYR A 59 -2.03 12.22 -2.61
CA TYR A 59 -2.89 13.42 -2.67
C TYR A 59 -2.05 14.71 -2.69
N VAL A 60 -1.03 14.79 -1.82
CA VAL A 60 -0.09 15.92 -1.79
C VAL A 60 0.68 16.02 -3.11
N GLU A 61 1.19 14.90 -3.63
CA GLU A 61 1.89 14.87 -4.93
C GLU A 61 0.97 15.38 -6.04
N LYS A 62 -0.26 14.84 -6.13
CA LYS A 62 -1.26 15.26 -7.12
C LYS A 62 -1.55 16.76 -7.08
N ARG A 63 -1.68 17.35 -5.89
CA ARG A 63 -1.91 18.80 -5.74
C ARG A 63 -0.70 19.66 -6.08
N SER A 64 0.51 19.10 -5.99
CA SER A 64 1.74 19.81 -6.33
C SER A 64 2.06 19.84 -7.82
N VAL A 65 1.35 19.05 -8.65
CA VAL A 65 1.57 19.05 -10.10
C VAL A 65 0.93 20.29 -10.73
N SER A 66 1.78 21.20 -11.20
CA SER A 66 1.40 22.39 -11.98
C SER A 66 2.36 22.59 -13.16
N GLY A 67 1.91 23.27 -14.21
CA GLY A 67 2.72 23.59 -15.39
C GLY A 67 2.01 23.30 -16.72
N GLU A 68 2.75 23.42 -17.81
CA GLU A 68 2.28 23.22 -19.18
C GLU A 68 3.23 22.30 -19.96
N GLY A 69 2.76 21.75 -21.09
CA GLY A 69 3.55 20.91 -21.98
C GLY A 69 3.57 19.41 -21.63
N THR A 70 4.40 18.65 -22.36
CA THR A 70 4.44 17.19 -22.32
C THR A 70 5.00 16.62 -21.01
N GLU A 71 5.94 17.32 -20.38
CA GLU A 71 6.50 16.92 -19.09
C GLU A 71 5.47 17.04 -17.96
N TYR A 72 4.66 18.11 -17.97
CA TYR A 72 3.52 18.29 -17.07
C TYR A 72 2.53 17.13 -17.24
N LEU A 73 2.12 16.82 -18.48
CA LEU A 73 1.17 15.74 -18.75
C LEU A 73 1.68 14.39 -18.20
N ARG A 74 2.96 14.08 -18.40
CA ARG A 74 3.57 12.85 -17.88
C ARG A 74 3.56 12.79 -16.35
N ARG A 75 3.90 13.89 -15.67
CA ARG A 75 3.86 13.98 -14.20
C ARG A 75 2.43 13.88 -13.68
N TYR A 76 1.48 14.54 -14.35
CA TYR A 76 0.06 14.53 -14.01
C TYR A 76 -0.53 13.13 -14.09
N ILE A 77 -0.33 12.43 -15.21
CA ILE A 77 -0.80 11.04 -15.38
C ILE A 77 -0.19 10.15 -14.30
N ARG A 78 1.13 10.21 -14.11
CA ARG A 78 1.83 9.38 -13.13
C ARG A 78 1.35 9.61 -11.69
N ALA A 79 1.11 10.85 -11.29
CA ALA A 79 0.60 11.18 -9.96
C ALA A 79 -0.84 10.70 -9.77
N ASN A 80 -1.71 10.93 -10.76
CA ASN A 80 -3.11 10.49 -10.70
C ASN A 80 -3.23 8.96 -10.72
N THR A 81 -2.49 8.25 -11.57
CA THR A 81 -2.52 6.79 -11.64
C THR A 81 -2.17 6.17 -10.29
N VAL A 82 -1.08 6.61 -9.65
CA VAL A 82 -0.69 6.06 -8.35
C VAL A 82 -1.68 6.45 -7.26
N PHE A 83 -2.18 7.69 -7.25
CA PHE A 83 -3.19 8.12 -6.29
C PHE A 83 -4.47 7.28 -6.38
N TYR A 84 -5.06 7.16 -7.57
CA TYR A 84 -6.31 6.42 -7.75
C TYR A 84 -6.14 4.91 -7.56
N ALA A 85 -4.99 4.35 -7.99
CA ALA A 85 -4.67 2.95 -7.67
C ALA A 85 -4.59 2.73 -6.16
N SER A 86 -3.95 3.65 -5.42
CA SER A 86 -3.85 3.57 -3.97
C SER A 86 -5.21 3.71 -3.29
N VAL A 87 -6.10 4.59 -3.79
CA VAL A 87 -7.48 4.70 -3.29
C VAL A 87 -8.27 3.42 -3.55
N ALA A 88 -8.15 2.82 -4.73
CA ALA A 88 -8.82 1.55 -5.04
C ALA A 88 -8.34 0.42 -4.10
N VAL A 89 -7.02 0.30 -3.90
CA VAL A 89 -6.44 -0.67 -2.96
C VAL A 89 -6.89 -0.40 -1.53
N LEU A 90 -6.96 0.87 -1.09
CA LEU A 90 -7.45 1.25 0.23
C LEU A 90 -8.88 0.77 0.46
N LEU A 91 -9.77 1.04 -0.51
CA LEU A 91 -11.18 0.65 -0.42
C LEU A 91 -11.34 -0.87 -0.38
N LEU A 92 -10.67 -1.60 -1.27
CA LEU A 92 -10.69 -3.06 -1.30
C LEU A 92 -10.14 -3.66 0.01
N PHE A 93 -9.00 -3.15 0.48
CA PHE A 93 -8.37 -3.60 1.71
C PHE A 93 -9.30 -3.42 2.92
N PHE A 94 -9.82 -2.21 3.17
CA PHE A 94 -10.66 -1.97 4.35
C PHE A 94 -12.00 -2.69 4.26
N TRP A 95 -12.61 -2.75 3.08
CA TRP A 95 -13.83 -3.53 2.89
C TRP A 95 -13.61 -5.00 3.25
N ASN A 96 -12.59 -5.63 2.66
CA ASN A 96 -12.32 -7.05 2.89
C ASN A 96 -11.84 -7.33 4.32
N TRP A 97 -11.02 -6.45 4.89
CA TRP A 97 -10.51 -6.60 6.24
C TRP A 97 -11.62 -6.49 7.29
N PHE A 98 -12.53 -5.52 7.15
CA PHE A 98 -13.66 -5.39 8.07
C PHE A 98 -14.67 -6.52 7.89
N SER A 99 -14.87 -7.02 6.67
CA SER A 99 -15.63 -8.26 6.44
C SER A 99 -14.99 -9.46 7.17
N ASN A 100 -13.66 -9.57 7.19
CA ASN A 100 -12.95 -10.64 7.92
C ASN A 100 -13.12 -10.52 9.45
N LEU A 101 -13.21 -9.30 9.98
CA LEU A 101 -13.43 -9.03 11.41
C LEU A 101 -14.90 -9.16 11.83
N SER A 102 -15.83 -9.23 10.87
CA SER A 102 -17.26 -9.37 11.16
C SER A 102 -17.60 -10.77 11.67
N ALA A 103 -18.70 -10.88 12.43
CA ALA A 103 -19.15 -12.17 12.97
C ALA A 103 -19.47 -13.21 11.87
N ASP A 104 -19.89 -12.74 10.69
CA ASP A 104 -20.25 -13.59 9.57
C ASP A 104 -19.05 -13.99 8.69
N ASN A 105 -17.86 -13.40 8.95
CA ASN A 105 -16.59 -13.62 8.24
C ASN A 105 -16.75 -13.84 6.72
N VAL A 106 -17.34 -12.86 6.04
CA VAL A 106 -17.63 -12.91 4.60
C VAL A 106 -16.50 -12.36 3.73
N ALA A 107 -15.25 -12.42 4.21
CA ALA A 107 -14.11 -11.95 3.45
C ALA A 107 -13.80 -12.87 2.25
N ASP A 108 -13.40 -12.26 1.13
CA ASP A 108 -13.09 -12.97 -0.10
C ASP A 108 -11.57 -13.13 -0.27
N GLY A 109 -11.11 -14.38 -0.43
CA GLY A 109 -9.71 -14.72 -0.65
C GLY A 109 -9.15 -14.19 -1.98
N GLN A 110 -9.98 -14.03 -3.01
CA GLN A 110 -9.57 -13.41 -4.27
C GLN A 110 -9.26 -11.92 -4.08
N VAL A 111 -10.04 -11.25 -3.24
CA VAL A 111 -9.81 -9.84 -2.91
C VAL A 111 -8.52 -9.68 -2.12
N TRP A 112 -8.24 -10.59 -1.17
CA TRP A 112 -6.94 -10.63 -0.51
C TRP A 112 -5.78 -10.81 -1.50
N THR A 113 -5.90 -11.73 -2.45
CA THR A 113 -4.86 -11.93 -3.48
C THR A 113 -4.57 -10.66 -4.28
N VAL A 114 -5.63 -9.93 -4.68
CA VAL A 114 -5.50 -8.65 -5.40
C VAL A 114 -4.83 -7.60 -4.52
N VAL A 115 -5.26 -7.48 -3.27
CA VAL A 115 -4.72 -6.53 -2.30
C VAL A 115 -3.24 -6.83 -2.02
N ASP A 116 -2.89 -8.07 -1.72
CA ASP A 116 -1.53 -8.50 -1.36
C ASP A 116 -0.56 -8.34 -2.53
N THR A 117 -1.07 -8.41 -3.76
CA THR A 117 -0.29 -8.14 -4.97
C THR A 117 -0.09 -6.63 -5.18
N LEU A 118 -1.14 -5.83 -5.06
CA LEU A 118 -1.10 -4.40 -5.41
C LEU A 118 -0.54 -3.52 -4.29
N MET A 119 -0.79 -3.87 -3.03
CA MET A 119 -0.32 -3.15 -1.84
C MET A 119 1.18 -2.89 -1.86
N PRO A 120 2.07 -3.91 -2.00
CA PRO A 120 3.51 -3.67 -2.00
C PRO A 120 3.94 -2.78 -3.18
N ILE A 121 3.24 -2.85 -4.31
CA ILE A 121 3.54 -2.01 -5.49
C ILE A 121 3.22 -0.54 -5.19
N VAL A 122 2.01 -0.22 -4.76
CA VAL A 122 1.59 1.18 -4.54
C VAL A 122 2.32 1.82 -3.36
N VAL A 123 2.48 1.07 -2.27
CA VAL A 123 3.20 1.50 -1.06
C VAL A 123 4.69 1.65 -1.37
N GLY A 124 5.30 0.69 -2.08
CA GLY A 124 6.73 0.72 -2.43
C GLY A 124 7.09 1.84 -3.41
N ILE A 125 6.26 2.07 -4.43
CA ILE A 125 6.43 3.22 -5.35
C ILE A 125 6.38 4.53 -4.55
N THR A 126 5.43 4.64 -3.64
CA THR A 126 5.22 5.88 -2.86
C THR A 126 6.35 6.09 -1.86
N GLY A 127 6.77 5.06 -1.13
CA GLY A 127 7.93 5.11 -0.22
C GLY A 127 9.20 5.56 -0.94
N CYS A 128 9.49 4.99 -2.11
CA CYS A 128 10.63 5.40 -2.93
C CYS A 128 10.54 6.87 -3.38
N ARG A 129 9.35 7.38 -3.71
CA ARG A 129 9.15 8.79 -4.09
C ARG A 129 9.37 9.71 -2.90
N VAL A 130 8.76 9.41 -1.75
CA VAL A 130 8.89 10.19 -0.52
C VAL A 130 10.36 10.24 -0.08
N TRP A 131 11.11 9.13 -0.20
CA TRP A 131 12.54 9.10 0.09
C TRP A 131 13.35 10.11 -0.75
N ARG A 132 13.09 10.15 -2.06
CA ARG A 132 13.78 11.05 -2.99
C ARG A 132 13.47 12.52 -2.71
N CYS A 133 12.28 12.82 -2.20
CA CYS A 133 11.91 14.18 -1.78
C CYS A 133 12.61 14.60 -0.48
N ALA A 134 12.99 13.66 0.39
CA ALA A 134 13.65 13.95 1.67
C ALA A 134 15.17 14.17 1.58
N GLY A 135 15.75 13.97 0.39
CA GLY A 135 17.16 14.24 0.08
C GLY A 135 17.40 15.59 -0.60
N ARG A 136 16.33 16.37 -0.84
CA ARG A 136 16.38 17.77 -1.28
C ARG A 136 16.13 18.68 -0.09
#